data_AF-A0A3A9ZBN1-F1
#
_entry.id   AF-A0A3A9ZBN1-F1
#
_cell.length_a   1.000
_cell.length_b   1.000
_cell.length_c   1.000
_cell.angle_alpha   90.00
_cell.angle_beta   90.00
_cell.angle_gamma   90.00
#
_symmetry.space_group_name_H-M   'P 1'
#
loop_
_entity.id
_entity.type
_entity.pdbx_description
1 polymer ?
#
loop_
_entity_poly.entity_id
_entity_poly.type
_entity_poly.pdbx_seq_one_letter_code
_entity_poly.pdbx_strand_id
1 'polypeptide(L)'
;MSPLPRRSGRPLPPLPGRPRPGRTRSGRTAPGSRAALGALAGGLALLTGSFAAPAAQAAAPAQSPAGARAAEASPGPAASELPEGLFGRGDPQFDGVFRQSIALLAQHAAGFTPAPEAVDWLLAQQCADGSFLSYRADTAQPCADVTAADSNATAMAVQALVALGGHEDAAGEALTWLAGVQNEDGGWSYNPGGASDANSTAVVVGAFVSAGRDPAEVLREEHSPYDALASFQLGCDAADGDRGAFAWQPDEESGALFANDAATVDAILASYGSGLLVDPDAAPSAVPPTGLDCGTGGDGQATNGTGDASSDAPGDSGAGTGEETEDAGGSGDAGVAGASGAEDQAGGEEQVPAHVTSAAAGAAQLADRLAEGGGHLVSALPGAGEGTAGGEPAEQPDFNSTAKAVIALAAGGNEEAWQGPLQWLIENHASWADYAANPSAVGVLVLAAHATGVSPGDFGGTDLLAQLNALGPAPDGGAANGDAAGGDGEGDGEGLAILLWVVGVGLVVGIGIGGLLSTRRKRKAS
;
A
#
# COMPACT_ATOMS: atom_id res chain seq x y z
N MET A 1 33.92 1.11 -4.68
CA MET A 1 32.61 1.01 -4.01
C MET A 1 32.39 -0.44 -3.66
N SER A 2 32.47 -0.78 -2.38
CA SER A 2 32.12 -2.11 -1.88
C SER A 2 30.62 -2.12 -1.59
N PRO A 3 29.89 -3.19 -1.92
CA PRO A 3 28.46 -3.27 -1.61
C PRO A 3 28.26 -3.20 -0.09
N LEU A 4 27.28 -2.41 0.35
CA LEU A 4 26.86 -2.37 1.74
C LEU A 4 26.46 -3.79 2.18
N PRO A 5 26.84 -4.24 3.38
CA PRO A 5 26.45 -5.56 3.87
C PRO A 5 24.95 -5.57 4.11
N ARG A 6 24.22 -6.45 3.42
CA ARG A 6 22.85 -6.83 3.79
C ARG A 6 22.88 -7.26 5.26
N ARG A 7 22.29 -6.46 6.16
CA ARG A 7 21.99 -6.93 7.51
C ARG A 7 21.01 -8.08 7.34
N SER A 8 21.46 -9.28 7.62
CA SER A 8 20.60 -10.46 7.75
C SER A 8 19.70 -10.23 8.97
N GLY A 9 18.55 -9.60 8.72
CA GLY A 9 17.45 -9.57 9.68
C GLY A 9 17.10 -10.98 10.10
N ARG A 10 16.65 -11.14 11.34
CA ARG A 10 16.21 -12.43 11.84
C ARG A 10 14.97 -12.84 11.01
N PRO A 11 14.90 -14.04 10.43
CA PRO A 11 13.76 -14.42 9.62
C PRO A 11 12.47 -14.37 10.47
N LEU A 12 11.41 -13.78 9.92
CA LEU A 12 10.11 -13.71 10.59
C LEU A 12 9.61 -15.13 10.94
N PRO A 13 8.93 -15.33 12.08
CA PRO A 13 8.39 -16.62 12.43
C PRO A 13 7.36 -17.10 11.38
N PRO A 14 7.30 -18.42 11.08
CA PRO A 14 6.31 -18.95 10.14
C PRO A 14 4.90 -18.68 10.65
N LEU A 15 3.95 -18.44 9.73
CA LEU A 15 2.53 -18.34 10.09
C LEU A 15 2.10 -19.63 10.80
N PRO A 16 1.23 -19.55 11.82
CA PRO A 16 0.70 -20.74 12.46
C PRO A 16 0.02 -21.64 11.41
N GLY A 17 0.50 -22.88 11.30
CA GLY A 17 -0.02 -23.85 10.34
C GLY A 17 -1.48 -24.23 10.62
N ARG A 18 -2.22 -24.50 9.54
CA ARG A 18 -3.65 -24.88 9.56
C ARG A 18 -3.96 -25.94 10.63
N PRO A 19 -5.05 -25.79 11.43
CA PRO A 19 -5.65 -26.94 12.07
C PRO A 19 -6.21 -27.86 10.98
N ARG A 20 -5.70 -29.10 10.89
CA ARG A 20 -6.25 -30.12 10.00
C ARG A 20 -7.74 -30.33 10.34
N PRO A 21 -8.67 -30.39 9.37
CA PRO A 21 -10.06 -30.70 9.66
C PRO A 21 -10.16 -32.12 10.21
N GLY A 22 -10.26 -32.21 11.53
CA GLY A 22 -10.51 -33.44 12.27
C GLY A 22 -11.93 -33.91 11.98
N ARG A 23 -12.03 -35.02 11.27
CA ARG A 23 -13.27 -35.77 11.02
C ARG A 23 -13.91 -36.16 12.36
N THR A 24 -14.82 -35.34 12.90
CA THR A 24 -15.56 -35.68 14.12
C THR A 24 -16.85 -36.41 13.76
N ARG A 25 -16.98 -37.56 14.42
CA ARG A 25 -18.00 -38.58 14.20
C ARG A 25 -19.28 -38.17 14.92
N SER A 26 -20.39 -38.14 14.18
CA SER A 26 -21.75 -37.96 14.69
C SER A 26 -22.10 -38.93 15.83
N GLY A 27 -22.74 -38.43 16.90
CA GLY A 27 -23.49 -39.28 17.83
C GLY A 27 -23.91 -38.66 19.17
N ARG A 28 -25.25 -38.49 19.31
CA ARG A 28 -26.10 -38.51 20.54
C ARG A 28 -26.63 -37.18 21.13
N THR A 29 -27.78 -36.77 20.58
CA THR A 29 -29.10 -36.50 21.20
C THR A 29 -29.27 -35.98 22.66
N ALA A 30 -29.93 -34.79 22.73
CA ALA A 30 -31.13 -34.36 23.50
C ALA A 30 -31.03 -34.04 25.02
N PRO A 31 -32.01 -33.29 25.64
CA PRO A 31 -33.22 -32.58 25.15
C PRO A 31 -33.22 -31.06 25.49
N GLY A 32 -33.97 -30.14 24.87
CA GLY A 32 -35.42 -30.01 24.79
C GLY A 32 -35.94 -28.97 25.80
N SER A 33 -36.32 -27.77 25.34
CA SER A 33 -37.19 -26.84 26.08
C SER A 33 -37.99 -25.97 25.12
N ARG A 34 -39.31 -26.24 25.08
CA ARG A 34 -40.36 -25.43 24.47
C ARG A 34 -40.93 -24.49 25.53
N ALA A 35 -41.16 -23.23 25.17
CA ALA A 35 -42.26 -22.36 25.63
C ALA A 35 -42.00 -20.94 25.07
N ALA A 36 -42.95 -20.09 24.72
CA ALA A 36 -44.37 -20.19 24.41
C ALA A 36 -44.72 -18.81 23.79
N LEU A 37 -45.49 -18.79 22.70
CA LEU A 37 -46.09 -17.57 22.18
C LEU A 37 -47.15 -17.05 23.16
N GLY A 38 -47.05 -15.78 23.55
CA GLY A 38 -48.06 -15.06 24.32
C GLY A 38 -48.28 -13.68 23.72
N ALA A 39 -49.41 -13.53 23.03
CA ALA A 39 -49.89 -12.25 22.49
C ALA A 39 -50.48 -11.38 23.59
N LEU A 40 -50.17 -10.07 23.59
CA LEU A 40 -51.00 -9.03 24.18
C LEU A 40 -50.92 -7.76 23.32
N ALA A 41 -52.09 -7.35 22.85
CA ALA A 41 -52.33 -6.17 22.04
C ALA A 41 -52.70 -4.95 22.90
N GLY A 42 -52.43 -3.76 22.38
CA GLY A 42 -53.24 -2.55 22.65
C GLY A 42 -52.54 -1.41 23.37
N GLY A 43 -52.17 -0.36 22.62
CA GLY A 43 -51.69 0.91 23.17
C GLY A 43 -51.22 1.89 22.10
N LEU A 44 -52.16 2.40 21.31
CA LEU A 44 -51.97 3.37 20.23
C LEU A 44 -51.59 4.77 20.78
N ALA A 45 -50.45 5.32 20.37
CA ALA A 45 -50.16 6.76 20.44
C ALA A 45 -49.46 7.19 19.13
N LEU A 46 -50.14 8.04 18.38
CA LEU A 46 -49.69 8.63 17.11
C LEU A 46 -48.71 9.78 17.38
N LEU A 47 -47.47 9.63 16.94
CA LEU A 47 -46.57 10.76 16.64
C LEU A 47 -45.90 10.49 15.29
N THR A 48 -46.16 11.38 14.36
CA THR A 48 -45.66 11.45 12.98
C THR A 48 -44.23 11.98 12.93
N GLY A 49 -43.35 11.42 12.08
CA GLY A 49 -42.13 12.10 11.64
C GLY A 49 -40.92 11.21 11.36
N SER A 50 -40.91 10.64 10.15
CA SER A 50 -39.82 10.24 9.24
C SER A 50 -38.34 10.16 9.66
N PHE A 51 -37.79 8.98 9.38
CA PHE A 51 -36.57 8.59 8.64
C PHE A 51 -35.20 9.28 8.88
N ALA A 52 -34.24 8.38 9.10
CA ALA A 52 -32.80 8.53 9.02
C ALA A 52 -32.32 9.13 7.69
N ALA A 53 -31.14 9.76 7.73
CA ALA A 53 -30.39 10.14 6.54
C ALA A 53 -28.89 9.81 6.71
N PRO A 54 -28.18 9.52 5.61
CA PRO A 54 -26.76 9.14 5.57
C PRO A 54 -25.83 10.37 5.41
N ALA A 55 -24.53 10.12 5.50
CA ALA A 55 -23.46 11.11 5.31
C ALA A 55 -22.86 10.99 3.89
N ALA A 56 -22.78 12.11 3.14
CA ALA A 56 -21.81 12.37 2.06
C ALA A 56 -21.84 13.84 1.56
N GLN A 57 -20.64 14.37 1.28
CA GLN A 57 -20.18 15.44 0.35
C GLN A 57 -20.64 16.94 0.35
N ALA A 58 -19.60 17.80 0.36
CA ALA A 58 -19.26 19.01 -0.45
C ALA A 58 -20.19 20.24 -0.72
N ALA A 59 -19.70 21.42 -0.26
CA ALA A 59 -19.60 22.79 -0.84
C ALA A 59 -20.78 23.66 -1.43
N ALA A 60 -21.13 24.74 -0.68
CA ALA A 60 -21.56 26.14 -1.01
C ALA A 60 -22.80 26.44 -1.93
N PRO A 61 -23.47 27.65 -1.95
CA PRO A 61 -23.27 28.95 -1.28
C PRO A 61 -24.54 29.54 -0.55
N ALA A 62 -24.38 30.73 0.04
CA ALA A 62 -25.35 31.44 0.86
C ALA A 62 -26.67 31.87 0.16
N GLN A 63 -27.80 31.75 0.89
CA GLN A 63 -28.95 32.67 0.85
C GLN A 63 -29.72 32.59 2.19
N SER A 64 -29.64 33.65 3.00
CA SER A 64 -30.37 33.78 4.27
C SER A 64 -31.84 34.18 4.07
N PRO A 65 -32.73 33.74 4.96
CA PRO A 65 -33.78 34.60 5.48
C PRO A 65 -33.54 34.91 6.97
N ALA A 66 -33.83 36.16 7.30
CA ALA A 66 -33.60 36.77 8.60
C ALA A 66 -34.42 36.12 9.73
N GLY A 67 -33.81 36.05 10.92
CA GLY A 67 -34.54 35.97 12.18
C GLY A 67 -34.44 34.64 12.93
N ALA A 68 -33.25 34.23 13.34
CA ALA A 68 -33.07 33.32 14.47
C ALA A 68 -31.95 33.87 15.37
N ARG A 69 -32.23 33.98 16.67
CA ARG A 69 -31.27 34.48 17.66
C ARG A 69 -30.06 33.55 17.70
N ALA A 70 -28.87 34.13 17.67
CA ALA A 70 -27.61 33.42 17.85
C ALA A 70 -27.63 32.70 19.20
N ALA A 71 -27.66 31.37 19.17
CA ALA A 71 -27.07 30.58 20.23
C ALA A 71 -25.56 30.75 20.08
N GLU A 72 -24.87 31.16 21.14
CA GLU A 72 -23.40 31.20 21.15
C GLU A 72 -22.90 29.79 20.85
N ALA A 73 -22.27 29.63 19.68
CA ALA A 73 -21.49 28.45 19.37
C ALA A 73 -20.37 28.38 20.41
N SER A 74 -20.31 27.28 21.16
CA SER A 74 -19.12 26.97 21.95
C SER A 74 -17.93 26.88 20.98
N PRO A 75 -16.79 27.53 21.26
CA PRO A 75 -15.62 27.35 20.43
C PRO A 75 -15.24 25.87 20.46
N GLY A 76 -15.17 25.24 19.27
CA GLY A 76 -14.52 23.94 19.12
C GLY A 76 -13.09 24.02 19.68
N PRO A 77 -12.51 22.89 20.12
CA PRO A 77 -11.17 22.91 20.70
C PRO A 77 -10.21 23.58 19.70
N ALA A 78 -9.44 24.55 20.22
CA ALA A 78 -8.28 25.09 19.51
C ALA A 78 -7.40 23.92 19.07
N ALA A 79 -6.79 24.03 17.88
CA ALA A 79 -5.93 23.01 17.28
C ALA A 79 -5.15 22.24 18.36
N SER A 80 -5.57 21.00 18.60
CA SER A 80 -4.87 20.08 19.49
C SER A 80 -3.40 20.11 19.11
N GLU A 81 -2.50 20.28 20.09
CA GLU A 81 -1.11 19.88 19.87
C GLU A 81 -1.16 18.45 19.32
N LEU A 82 -0.53 18.25 18.16
CA LEU A 82 -0.52 16.94 17.52
C LEU A 82 0.18 15.96 18.47
N PRO A 83 -0.25 14.69 18.53
CA PRO A 83 0.50 13.68 19.24
C PRO A 83 1.98 13.75 18.84
N GLU A 84 2.87 13.80 19.84
CA GLU A 84 4.31 13.75 19.59
C GLU A 84 4.64 12.53 18.70
N GLY A 85 5.48 12.72 17.67
CA GLY A 85 5.85 11.64 16.74
C GLY A 85 5.07 11.59 15.42
N LEU A 86 3.84 12.13 15.38
CA LEU A 86 2.96 12.02 14.20
C LEU A 86 3.31 13.02 13.10
N PHE A 87 3.40 12.54 11.86
CA PHE A 87 3.51 13.38 10.68
C PHE A 87 2.16 14.03 10.32
N GLY A 88 2.24 15.33 9.97
CA GLY A 88 1.12 16.12 9.47
C GLY A 88 0.23 16.70 10.57
N ARG A 89 -0.42 17.82 10.25
CA ARG A 89 -1.30 18.55 11.20
C ARG A 89 -2.80 18.28 11.03
N GLY A 90 -3.18 17.52 10.00
CA GLY A 90 -4.57 17.15 9.76
C GLY A 90 -5.09 16.16 10.81
N ASP A 91 -6.41 16.11 10.95
CA ASP A 91 -7.10 15.15 11.82
C ASP A 91 -6.72 13.71 11.42
N PRO A 92 -6.09 12.92 12.31
CA PRO A 92 -5.65 11.56 12.01
C PRO A 92 -6.75 10.50 12.05
N GLN A 93 -7.99 10.85 12.39
CA GLN A 93 -9.06 9.87 12.67
C GLN A 93 -9.20 8.78 11.60
N PHE A 94 -8.94 9.10 10.32
CA PHE A 94 -9.14 8.20 9.20
C PHE A 94 -7.86 7.75 8.49
N ASP A 95 -6.71 8.36 8.80
CA ASP A 95 -5.48 8.13 8.03
C ASP A 95 -4.20 8.07 8.88
N GLY A 96 -4.28 8.23 10.20
CA GLY A 96 -3.12 8.43 11.07
C GLY A 96 -2.03 7.37 10.90
N VAL A 97 -2.40 6.08 10.97
CA VAL A 97 -1.45 4.97 10.79
C VAL A 97 -0.96 4.89 9.34
N PHE A 98 -1.85 5.06 8.38
CA PHE A 98 -1.52 4.95 6.95
C PHE A 98 -0.55 6.05 6.51
N ARG A 99 -0.83 7.31 6.88
CA ARG A 99 0.02 8.47 6.56
C ARG A 99 1.36 8.43 7.27
N GLN A 100 1.38 7.97 8.52
CA GLN A 100 2.62 7.80 9.27
C GLN A 100 3.50 6.78 8.56
N SER A 101 2.92 5.63 8.20
CA SER A 101 3.65 4.55 7.55
C SER A 101 4.23 4.98 6.19
N ILE A 102 3.47 5.72 5.37
CA ILE A 102 3.99 6.31 4.11
C ILE A 102 5.12 7.30 4.38
N ALA A 103 4.99 8.19 5.37
CA ALA A 103 6.03 9.16 5.69
C ALA A 103 7.35 8.49 6.11
N LEU A 104 7.26 7.47 6.98
CA LEU A 104 8.42 6.69 7.42
C LEU A 104 9.05 5.91 6.26
N LEU A 105 8.23 5.30 5.41
CA LEU A 105 8.69 4.56 4.23
C LEU A 105 9.38 5.49 3.21
N ALA A 106 8.85 6.68 2.99
CA ALA A 106 9.42 7.70 2.11
C ALA A 106 10.76 8.23 2.66
N GLN A 107 10.87 8.48 3.96
CA GLN A 107 12.16 8.84 4.59
C GLN A 107 13.19 7.72 4.40
N HIS A 108 12.79 6.46 4.62
CA HIS A 108 13.65 5.30 4.40
C HIS A 108 14.12 5.18 2.94
N ALA A 109 13.20 5.34 1.97
CA ALA A 109 13.50 5.31 0.54
C ALA A 109 14.55 6.36 0.13
N ALA A 110 14.52 7.51 0.81
CA ALA A 110 15.49 8.59 0.63
C ALA A 110 16.79 8.42 1.44
N GLY A 111 16.98 7.29 2.12
CA GLY A 111 18.17 6.97 2.89
C GLY A 111 18.25 7.62 4.28
N PHE A 112 17.14 8.21 4.77
CA PHE A 112 17.07 8.71 6.14
C PHE A 112 16.70 7.60 7.12
N THR A 113 17.16 7.75 8.36
CA THR A 113 16.62 6.99 9.49
C THR A 113 15.52 7.84 10.14
N PRO A 114 14.25 7.41 10.12
CA PRO A 114 13.19 8.16 10.80
C PRO A 114 13.46 8.34 12.29
N ALA A 115 12.92 9.42 12.85
CA ALA A 115 13.07 9.72 14.26
C ALA A 115 12.47 8.60 15.13
N PRO A 116 13.14 8.16 16.20
CA PRO A 116 12.62 7.12 17.10
C PRO A 116 11.19 7.41 17.60
N GLU A 117 10.87 8.65 17.96
CA GLU A 117 9.54 9.04 18.42
C GLU A 117 8.45 8.85 17.35
N ALA A 118 8.79 8.95 16.06
CA ALA A 118 7.86 8.73 14.97
C ALA A 118 7.56 7.24 14.78
N VAL A 119 8.58 6.40 14.97
CA VAL A 119 8.44 4.94 14.92
C VAL A 119 7.72 4.42 16.16
N ASP A 120 8.06 4.93 17.35
CA ASP A 120 7.39 4.62 18.61
C ASP A 120 5.91 5.01 18.58
N TRP A 121 5.57 6.15 17.94
CA TRP A 121 4.18 6.53 17.72
C TRP A 121 3.44 5.47 16.91
N LEU A 122 4.03 4.98 15.80
CA LEU A 122 3.41 3.94 14.97
C LEU A 122 3.25 2.64 15.76
N LEU A 123 4.30 2.17 16.43
CA LEU A 123 4.25 0.94 17.24
C LEU A 123 3.19 1.01 18.34
N ALA A 124 3.03 2.17 18.98
CA ALA A 124 2.00 2.36 20.01
C ALA A 124 0.56 2.20 19.47
N GLN A 125 0.35 2.37 18.16
CA GLN A 125 -0.97 2.18 17.55
C GLN A 125 -1.36 0.69 17.45
N GLN A 126 -0.41 -0.24 17.47
CA GLN A 126 -0.69 -1.66 17.31
C GLN A 126 -1.58 -2.20 18.45
N CYS A 127 -2.60 -2.96 18.08
CA CYS A 127 -3.47 -3.70 18.99
C CYS A 127 -2.81 -4.99 19.47
N ALA A 128 -3.30 -5.53 20.59
CA ALA A 128 -2.75 -6.75 21.18
C ALA A 128 -2.93 -8.02 20.32
N ASP A 129 -3.79 -7.97 19.29
CA ASP A 129 -3.99 -9.06 18.31
C ASP A 129 -3.12 -8.88 17.05
N GLY A 130 -2.27 -7.85 17.01
CA GLY A 130 -1.40 -7.51 15.90
C GLY A 130 -2.00 -6.51 14.90
N SER A 131 -3.31 -6.26 14.95
CA SER A 131 -3.98 -5.33 14.04
C SER A 131 -3.65 -3.86 14.32
N PHE A 132 -3.96 -3.00 13.34
CA PHE A 132 -4.00 -1.56 13.50
C PHE A 132 -5.40 -1.06 13.17
N LEU A 133 -5.87 -0.05 13.92
CA LEU A 133 -6.96 0.83 13.47
C LEU A 133 -6.38 1.93 12.57
N SER A 134 -7.22 2.71 11.92
CA SER A 134 -6.77 3.92 11.21
C SER A 134 -6.09 4.92 12.15
N TYR A 135 -6.58 5.02 13.40
CA TYR A 135 -5.97 5.81 14.48
C TYR A 135 -6.54 5.46 15.87
N ARG A 136 -5.68 5.50 16.88
CA ARG A 136 -6.01 5.41 18.31
C ARG A 136 -5.55 6.67 19.02
N ALA A 137 -6.52 7.41 19.56
CA ALA A 137 -6.26 8.61 20.34
C ALA A 137 -5.63 8.35 21.71
N ASP A 138 -5.98 7.22 22.35
CA ASP A 138 -5.38 6.77 23.62
C ASP A 138 -4.89 5.33 23.46
N THR A 139 -3.58 5.19 23.23
CA THR A 139 -2.93 3.89 23.03
C THR A 139 -2.71 3.12 24.33
N ALA A 140 -2.95 3.74 25.49
CA ALA A 140 -2.93 3.06 26.77
C ALA A 140 -4.19 2.21 27.01
N GLN A 141 -5.28 2.48 26.29
CA GLN A 141 -6.49 1.65 26.34
C GLN A 141 -6.38 0.47 25.37
N PRO A 142 -6.92 -0.71 25.73
CA PRO A 142 -7.08 -1.81 24.79
C PRO A 142 -7.87 -1.39 23.55
N CYS A 143 -7.59 -2.01 22.41
CA CYS A 143 -8.44 -1.87 21.23
C CYS A 143 -9.82 -2.46 21.56
N ALA A 144 -10.82 -1.58 21.64
CA ALA A 144 -12.12 -1.93 22.21
C ALA A 144 -13.08 -2.59 21.21
N ASP A 145 -12.86 -2.38 19.90
CA ASP A 145 -13.78 -2.80 18.84
C ASP A 145 -13.00 -3.40 17.67
N VAL A 146 -13.20 -4.69 17.44
CA VAL A 146 -12.59 -5.43 16.32
C VAL A 146 -13.15 -4.99 14.96
N THR A 147 -14.33 -4.36 14.91
CA THR A 147 -14.90 -3.83 13.66
C THR A 147 -14.21 -2.57 13.17
N ALA A 148 -13.43 -1.93 14.06
CA ALA A 148 -12.69 -0.73 13.73
C ALA A 148 -11.24 -1.02 13.29
N ALA A 149 -10.85 -2.30 13.22
CA ALA A 149 -9.58 -2.70 12.62
C ALA A 149 -9.57 -2.39 11.11
N ASP A 150 -8.42 -1.94 10.63
CA ASP A 150 -8.21 -1.43 9.28
C ASP A 150 -7.09 -2.27 8.62
N SER A 151 -7.47 -3.07 7.62
CA SER A 151 -6.54 -3.96 6.93
C SER A 151 -5.47 -3.18 6.15
N ASN A 152 -5.83 -2.01 5.63
CA ASN A 152 -4.95 -1.17 4.82
C ASN A 152 -3.92 -0.46 5.69
N ALA A 153 -4.36 0.09 6.83
CA ALA A 153 -3.48 0.64 7.85
C ALA A 153 -2.51 -0.43 8.39
N THR A 154 -3.03 -1.62 8.69
CA THR A 154 -2.21 -2.75 9.17
C THR A 154 -1.17 -3.15 8.13
N ALA A 155 -1.56 -3.28 6.87
CA ALA A 155 -0.66 -3.66 5.78
C ALA A 155 0.41 -2.60 5.49
N MET A 156 0.05 -1.32 5.48
CA MET A 156 1.03 -0.24 5.26
C MET A 156 2.00 -0.11 6.45
N ALA A 157 1.52 -0.33 7.68
CA ALA A 157 2.38 -0.39 8.86
C ALA A 157 3.40 -1.54 8.76
N VAL A 158 3.00 -2.72 8.27
CA VAL A 158 3.93 -3.83 8.00
C VAL A 158 5.01 -3.40 7.01
N GLN A 159 4.64 -2.80 5.87
CA GLN A 159 5.60 -2.37 4.86
C GLN A 159 6.63 -1.38 5.44
N ALA A 160 6.19 -0.40 6.22
CA ALA A 160 7.07 0.54 6.90
C ALA A 160 7.97 -0.14 7.94
N LEU A 161 7.41 -0.91 8.87
CA LEU A 161 8.16 -1.56 9.96
C LEU A 161 9.20 -2.57 9.43
N VAL A 162 8.88 -3.28 8.34
CA VAL A 162 9.83 -4.19 7.69
C VAL A 162 10.96 -3.42 7.02
N ALA A 163 10.66 -2.34 6.29
CA ALA A 163 11.69 -1.52 5.64
C ALA A 163 12.67 -0.90 6.66
N LEU A 164 12.15 -0.43 7.79
CA LEU A 164 12.98 0.14 8.87
C LEU A 164 13.84 -0.90 9.60
N GLY A 165 13.37 -2.15 9.68
CA GLY A 165 14.03 -3.27 10.36
C GLY A 165 14.02 -3.15 11.89
N GLY A 166 14.30 -4.25 12.60
CA GLY A 166 14.29 -4.27 14.08
C GLY A 166 12.89 -4.28 14.71
N HIS A 167 11.85 -4.42 13.89
CA HIS A 167 10.44 -4.47 14.29
C HIS A 167 9.76 -5.76 13.81
N GLU A 168 10.53 -6.85 13.69
CA GLU A 168 10.08 -8.11 13.11
C GLU A 168 8.93 -8.75 13.89
N ASP A 169 8.92 -8.62 15.22
CA ASP A 169 7.83 -9.17 16.05
C ASP A 169 6.51 -8.45 15.77
N ALA A 170 6.51 -7.10 15.76
CA ALA A 170 5.34 -6.29 15.46
C ALA A 170 4.80 -6.55 14.03
N ALA A 171 5.69 -6.58 13.03
CA ALA A 171 5.31 -6.91 11.66
C ALA A 171 4.78 -8.34 11.53
N GLY A 172 5.38 -9.31 12.23
CA GLY A 172 4.97 -10.71 12.22
C GLY A 172 3.58 -10.94 12.83
N GLU A 173 3.25 -10.23 13.91
CA GLU A 173 1.91 -10.25 14.52
C GLU A 173 0.86 -9.66 13.59
N ALA A 174 1.14 -8.52 12.96
CA ALA A 174 0.27 -7.89 11.97
C ALA A 174 0.02 -8.78 10.74
N LEU A 175 1.06 -9.43 10.20
CA LEU A 175 0.93 -10.40 9.10
C LEU A 175 0.11 -11.63 9.49
N THR A 176 0.26 -12.10 10.73
CA THR A 176 -0.53 -13.21 11.25
C THR A 176 -2.00 -12.83 11.36
N TRP A 177 -2.29 -11.61 11.82
CA TRP A 177 -3.64 -11.08 11.86
C TRP A 177 -4.24 -10.94 10.45
N LEU A 178 -3.49 -10.35 9.49
CA LEU A 178 -3.91 -10.22 8.09
C LEU A 178 -4.28 -11.56 7.47
N ALA A 179 -3.43 -12.58 7.62
CA ALA A 179 -3.72 -13.94 7.16
C ALA A 179 -4.97 -14.55 7.85
N GLY A 180 -5.24 -14.16 9.10
CA GLY A 180 -6.42 -14.58 9.86
C GLY A 180 -7.74 -13.98 9.34
N VAL A 181 -7.71 -12.75 8.84
CA VAL A 181 -8.91 -12.02 8.37
C VAL A 181 -9.13 -12.09 6.85
N GLN A 182 -8.31 -12.84 6.12
CA GLN A 182 -8.51 -13.10 4.69
C GLN A 182 -9.89 -13.72 4.41
N ASN A 183 -10.56 -13.27 3.36
CA ASN A 183 -11.86 -13.77 2.91
C ASN A 183 -11.72 -15.09 2.12
N GLU A 184 -12.83 -15.81 1.94
CA GLU A 184 -12.85 -17.12 1.26
C GLU A 184 -12.38 -17.07 -0.20
N ASP A 185 -12.52 -15.91 -0.85
CA ASP A 185 -12.05 -15.64 -2.21
C ASP A 185 -10.55 -15.35 -2.30
N GLY A 186 -9.84 -15.35 -1.16
CA GLY A 186 -8.42 -15.04 -1.06
C GLY A 186 -8.11 -13.54 -0.89
N GLY A 187 -9.12 -12.67 -0.90
CA GLY A 187 -8.95 -11.22 -0.82
C GLY A 187 -9.15 -10.64 0.58
N TRP A 188 -9.12 -9.30 0.65
CA TRP A 188 -9.40 -8.52 1.85
C TRP A 188 -10.33 -7.36 1.57
N SER A 189 -11.17 -7.06 2.56
CA SER A 189 -11.91 -5.81 2.65
C SER A 189 -11.16 -4.77 3.48
N TYR A 190 -11.49 -3.49 3.32
CA TYR A 190 -10.94 -2.40 4.15
C TYR A 190 -11.13 -2.66 5.66
N ASN A 191 -12.36 -2.94 6.09
CA ASN A 191 -12.66 -3.45 7.44
C ASN A 191 -13.02 -4.93 7.35
N PRO A 192 -12.35 -5.83 8.09
CA PRO A 192 -12.64 -7.27 8.07
C PRO A 192 -14.11 -7.64 8.22
N GLY A 193 -14.56 -8.63 7.44
CA GLY A 193 -15.95 -9.10 7.40
C GLY A 193 -16.81 -8.44 6.30
N GLY A 194 -16.26 -7.47 5.57
CA GLY A 194 -16.82 -6.95 4.33
C GLY A 194 -16.41 -7.77 3.10
N ALA A 195 -16.97 -7.42 1.93
CA ALA A 195 -16.56 -8.00 0.65
C ALA A 195 -15.13 -7.57 0.30
N SER A 196 -14.36 -8.48 -0.31
CA SER A 196 -13.01 -8.18 -0.79
C SER A 196 -13.04 -7.06 -1.83
N ASP A 197 -11.99 -6.23 -1.84
CA ASP A 197 -11.80 -5.20 -2.86
C ASP A 197 -10.35 -5.20 -3.37
N ALA A 198 -10.15 -4.69 -4.59
CA ALA A 198 -8.86 -4.70 -5.25
C ALA A 198 -7.80 -3.88 -4.51
N ASN A 199 -8.16 -2.70 -3.98
CA ASN A 199 -7.22 -1.80 -3.30
C ASN A 199 -6.72 -2.38 -1.97
N SER A 200 -7.64 -2.90 -1.15
CA SER A 200 -7.32 -3.50 0.14
C SER A 200 -6.54 -4.81 -0.04
N THR A 201 -6.93 -5.64 -1.01
CA THR A 201 -6.17 -6.84 -1.37
C THR A 201 -4.76 -6.49 -1.83
N ALA A 202 -4.61 -5.47 -2.67
CA ALA A 202 -3.32 -5.06 -3.20
C ALA A 202 -2.34 -4.55 -2.12
N VAL A 203 -2.80 -3.69 -1.19
CA VAL A 203 -1.93 -3.20 -0.12
C VAL A 203 -1.50 -4.33 0.82
N VAL A 204 -2.38 -5.32 1.07
CA VAL A 204 -2.07 -6.52 1.85
C VAL A 204 -1.06 -7.43 1.14
N VAL A 205 -1.17 -7.61 -0.18
CA VAL A 205 -0.14 -8.28 -0.99
C VAL A 205 1.21 -7.59 -0.78
N GLY A 206 1.27 -6.26 -0.87
CA GLY A 206 2.49 -5.48 -0.62
C GLY A 206 3.08 -5.72 0.77
N ALA A 207 2.26 -5.92 1.81
CA ALA A 207 2.74 -6.28 3.14
C ALA A 207 3.45 -7.64 3.17
N PHE A 208 2.85 -8.68 2.58
CA PHE A 208 3.47 -10.01 2.49
C PHE A 208 4.76 -9.99 1.66
N VAL A 209 4.74 -9.32 0.50
CA VAL A 209 5.92 -9.12 -0.36
C VAL A 209 7.05 -8.46 0.40
N SER A 210 6.78 -7.32 1.08
CA SER A 210 7.81 -6.58 1.82
C SER A 210 8.50 -7.45 2.87
N ALA A 211 7.73 -8.34 3.50
CA ALA A 211 8.18 -9.30 4.50
C ALA A 211 8.90 -10.54 3.92
N GLY A 212 9.11 -10.60 2.59
CA GLY A 212 9.72 -11.73 1.90
C GLY A 212 8.85 -12.99 1.92
N ARG A 213 7.53 -12.84 2.03
CA ARG A 213 6.56 -13.94 2.00
C ARG A 213 5.87 -13.95 0.65
N ASP A 214 5.85 -15.10 0.02
CA ASP A 214 5.15 -15.30 -1.24
C ASP A 214 3.64 -15.16 -1.02
N PRO A 215 2.97 -14.15 -1.60
CA PRO A 215 1.52 -14.00 -1.48
C PRO A 215 0.75 -15.19 -2.06
N ALA A 216 1.30 -15.90 -3.07
CA ALA A 216 0.66 -17.08 -3.64
C ALA A 216 0.48 -18.22 -2.62
N GLU A 217 1.28 -18.24 -1.55
CA GLU A 217 1.21 -19.24 -0.48
C GLU A 217 0.27 -18.81 0.68
N VAL A 218 -0.27 -17.59 0.64
CA VAL A 218 -1.23 -17.07 1.64
C VAL A 218 -2.63 -17.45 1.23
N LEU A 219 -3.00 -18.70 1.52
CA LEU A 219 -4.24 -19.31 1.00
C LEU A 219 -5.38 -19.32 2.02
N ARG A 220 -6.59 -18.96 1.57
CA ARG A 220 -7.87 -19.22 2.23
C ARG A 220 -8.79 -20.01 1.31
N GLU A 221 -9.31 -21.15 1.79
CA GLU A 221 -10.14 -22.05 0.96
C GLU A 221 -9.53 -22.33 -0.42
N GLU A 222 -8.21 -22.52 -0.48
CA GLU A 222 -7.42 -22.76 -1.69
C GLU A 222 -7.24 -21.55 -2.64
N HIS A 223 -7.84 -20.40 -2.32
CA HIS A 223 -7.64 -19.15 -3.07
C HIS A 223 -6.50 -18.31 -2.47
N SER A 224 -5.67 -17.80 -3.35
CA SER A 224 -4.60 -16.84 -3.06
C SER A 224 -5.08 -15.40 -3.24
N PRO A 225 -4.30 -14.40 -2.78
CA PRO A 225 -4.56 -12.99 -3.05
C PRO A 225 -4.60 -12.67 -4.54
N TYR A 226 -3.82 -13.40 -5.35
CA TYR A 226 -3.79 -13.21 -6.80
C TYR A 226 -5.06 -13.72 -7.47
N ASP A 227 -5.70 -14.76 -6.93
CA ASP A 227 -7.00 -15.23 -7.42
C ASP A 227 -8.09 -14.19 -7.16
N ALA A 228 -8.08 -13.56 -5.98
CA ALA A 228 -8.97 -12.44 -5.67
C ALA A 228 -8.76 -11.26 -6.63
N LEU A 229 -7.52 -10.81 -6.84
CA LEU A 229 -7.23 -9.72 -7.78
C LEU A 229 -7.66 -10.06 -9.21
N ALA A 230 -7.41 -11.29 -9.67
CA ALA A 230 -7.84 -11.74 -10.98
C ALA A 230 -9.38 -11.70 -11.15
N SER A 231 -10.13 -11.94 -10.08
CA SER A 231 -11.60 -11.84 -10.09
C SER A 231 -12.12 -10.42 -10.31
N PHE A 232 -11.30 -9.39 -10.03
CA PHE A 232 -11.65 -7.99 -10.26
C PHE A 232 -11.17 -7.46 -11.62
N GLN A 233 -10.40 -8.25 -12.38
CA GLN A 233 -9.86 -7.82 -13.66
C GLN A 233 -10.90 -7.89 -14.79
N LEU A 234 -11.03 -6.81 -15.54
CA LEU A 234 -11.92 -6.72 -16.69
C LEU A 234 -11.33 -7.51 -17.87
N GLY A 235 -12.02 -8.58 -18.24
CA GLY A 235 -11.67 -9.45 -19.37
C GLY A 235 -12.18 -8.93 -20.73
N CYS A 236 -12.17 -9.82 -21.73
CA CYS A 236 -12.50 -9.47 -23.12
C CYS A 236 -13.95 -9.02 -23.36
N ASP A 237 -14.86 -9.32 -22.45
CA ASP A 237 -16.25 -8.86 -22.51
C ASP A 237 -16.41 -7.37 -22.16
N ALA A 238 -15.36 -6.72 -21.63
CA ALA A 238 -15.32 -5.29 -21.38
C ALA A 238 -15.16 -4.46 -22.67
N ALA A 239 -15.47 -3.16 -22.57
CA ALA A 239 -15.19 -2.21 -23.64
C ALA A 239 -13.70 -2.18 -23.98
N ASP A 240 -13.34 -1.92 -25.25
CA ASP A 240 -11.97 -2.02 -25.74
C ASP A 240 -10.95 -1.27 -24.86
N GLY A 241 -11.27 -0.05 -24.38
CA GLY A 241 -10.40 0.76 -23.52
C GLY A 241 -10.40 0.40 -22.03
N ASP A 242 -11.21 -0.58 -21.62
CA ASP A 242 -11.34 -1.05 -20.23
C ASP A 242 -10.76 -2.45 -20.02
N ARG A 243 -10.43 -3.16 -21.11
CA ARG A 243 -9.84 -4.51 -21.04
C ARG A 243 -8.49 -4.48 -20.33
N GLY A 244 -8.33 -5.29 -19.29
CA GLY A 244 -7.15 -5.36 -18.45
C GLY A 244 -7.20 -4.45 -17.23
N ALA A 245 -8.10 -3.46 -17.18
CA ALA A 245 -8.36 -2.65 -15.99
C ALA A 245 -8.87 -3.52 -14.84
N PHE A 246 -8.85 -2.99 -13.62
CA PHE A 246 -9.45 -3.63 -12.46
C PHE A 246 -10.61 -2.81 -11.93
N ALA A 247 -11.65 -3.50 -11.49
CA ALA A 247 -12.71 -2.91 -10.70
C ALA A 247 -12.26 -2.78 -9.24
N TRP A 248 -12.86 -1.83 -8.52
CA TRP A 248 -12.72 -1.78 -7.07
C TRP A 248 -13.37 -3.00 -6.42
N GLN A 249 -14.64 -3.24 -6.77
CA GLN A 249 -15.45 -4.40 -6.41
C GLN A 249 -16.44 -4.70 -7.54
N PRO A 250 -16.98 -5.93 -7.60
CA PRO A 250 -18.18 -6.20 -8.38
C PRO A 250 -19.34 -5.35 -7.87
N ASP A 251 -20.16 -4.84 -8.78
CA ASP A 251 -21.42 -4.20 -8.44
C ASP A 251 -22.33 -5.15 -7.64
N GLU A 252 -22.88 -4.66 -6.53
CA GLU A 252 -23.59 -5.49 -5.55
C GLU A 252 -24.83 -6.17 -6.14
N GLU A 253 -25.53 -5.50 -7.06
CA GLU A 253 -26.77 -6.00 -7.65
C GLU A 253 -26.53 -6.89 -8.88
N SER A 254 -25.66 -6.45 -9.78
CA SER A 254 -25.44 -7.10 -11.08
C SER A 254 -24.25 -8.05 -11.12
N GLY A 255 -23.31 -7.91 -10.18
CA GLY A 255 -22.01 -8.57 -10.23
C GLY A 255 -21.09 -8.05 -11.34
N ALA A 256 -21.47 -6.96 -12.03
CA ALA A 256 -20.68 -6.41 -13.12
C ALA A 256 -19.42 -5.71 -12.60
N LEU A 257 -18.35 -5.78 -13.40
CA LEU A 257 -17.09 -5.08 -13.14
C LEU A 257 -17.06 -3.77 -13.92
N PHE A 258 -16.62 -2.70 -13.26
CA PHE A 258 -16.43 -1.39 -13.87
C PHE A 258 -14.98 -0.94 -13.66
N ALA A 259 -14.32 -0.51 -14.74
CA ALA A 259 -12.94 -0.02 -14.66
C ALA A 259 -12.83 1.10 -13.61
N ASN A 260 -11.82 0.98 -12.75
CA ASN A 260 -11.52 1.97 -11.74
C ASN A 260 -10.01 2.21 -11.73
N ASP A 261 -9.59 3.44 -12.00
CA ASP A 261 -8.17 3.76 -12.16
C ASP A 261 -7.38 3.48 -10.88
N ALA A 262 -7.88 3.90 -9.71
CA ALA A 262 -7.21 3.67 -8.44
C ALA A 262 -7.07 2.17 -8.10
N ALA A 263 -8.11 1.37 -8.36
CA ALA A 263 -8.04 -0.08 -8.21
C ALA A 263 -7.04 -0.71 -9.19
N THR A 264 -7.03 -0.21 -10.43
CA THR A 264 -6.11 -0.65 -11.49
C THR A 264 -4.66 -0.42 -11.10
N VAL A 265 -4.30 0.79 -10.63
CA VAL A 265 -2.90 1.08 -10.24
C VAL A 265 -2.42 0.16 -9.11
N ASP A 266 -3.29 -0.09 -8.13
CA ASP A 266 -2.93 -0.87 -6.94
C ASP A 266 -2.84 -2.36 -7.26
N ALA A 267 -3.81 -2.87 -8.02
CA ALA A 267 -3.82 -4.26 -8.46
C ALA A 267 -2.62 -4.58 -9.36
N ILE A 268 -2.19 -3.66 -10.24
CA ILE A 268 -0.99 -3.83 -11.07
C ILE A 268 0.26 -3.93 -10.18
N LEU A 269 0.44 -2.99 -9.23
CA LEU A 269 1.59 -3.00 -8.33
C LEU A 269 1.69 -4.33 -7.56
N ALA A 270 0.57 -4.76 -6.99
CA ALA A 270 0.48 -6.02 -6.25
C ALA A 270 0.71 -7.24 -7.15
N SER A 271 0.16 -7.24 -8.37
CA SER A 271 0.28 -8.34 -9.34
C SER A 271 1.67 -8.45 -9.97
N TYR A 272 2.51 -7.41 -9.90
CA TYR A 272 3.95 -7.53 -10.13
C TYR A 272 4.72 -8.12 -8.93
N GLY A 273 4.03 -8.45 -7.85
CA GLY A 273 4.66 -8.95 -6.62
C GLY A 273 5.44 -7.87 -5.90
N SER A 274 4.92 -6.63 -5.87
CA SER A 274 5.59 -5.48 -5.26
C SER A 274 4.76 -4.82 -4.14
N GLY A 275 5.45 -4.19 -3.21
CA GLY A 275 4.89 -3.23 -2.26
C GLY A 275 5.11 -1.78 -2.73
N LEU A 276 4.80 -0.81 -1.88
CA LEU A 276 4.90 0.61 -2.24
C LEU A 276 6.37 1.09 -2.36
N LEU A 277 7.31 0.39 -1.71
CA LEU A 277 8.74 0.64 -1.86
C LEU A 277 9.32 -0.23 -2.99
N VAL A 278 9.44 0.36 -4.17
CA VAL A 278 10.03 -0.26 -5.37
C VAL A 278 11.51 0.13 -5.45
N ASP A 279 12.39 -0.86 -5.51
CA ASP A 279 13.83 -0.64 -5.74
C ASP A 279 14.06 -0.20 -7.21
N PRO A 280 14.61 0.99 -7.47
CA PRO A 280 14.86 1.47 -8.84
C PRO A 280 15.86 0.60 -9.62
N ASP A 281 16.68 -0.18 -8.93
CA ASP A 281 17.65 -1.08 -9.54
C ASP A 281 17.11 -2.52 -9.70
N ALA A 282 15.83 -2.76 -9.36
CA ALA A 282 15.19 -4.06 -9.54
C ALA A 282 15.19 -4.48 -11.02
N ALA A 283 15.40 -5.78 -11.27
CA ALA A 283 15.27 -6.31 -12.61
C ALA A 283 13.83 -6.13 -13.11
N PRO A 284 13.63 -5.65 -14.35
CA PRO A 284 12.29 -5.45 -14.90
C PRO A 284 11.55 -6.79 -15.02
N SER A 285 10.22 -6.72 -15.05
CA SER A 285 9.41 -7.88 -15.42
C SER A 285 9.85 -8.39 -16.80
N ALA A 286 9.94 -9.70 -16.96
CA ALA A 286 10.23 -10.31 -18.26
C ALA A 286 9.06 -10.15 -19.25
N VAL A 287 7.89 -9.73 -18.78
CA VAL A 287 6.67 -9.56 -19.57
C VAL A 287 6.45 -8.07 -19.84
N PRO A 288 6.55 -7.61 -21.10
CA PRO A 288 6.23 -6.23 -21.45
C PRO A 288 4.72 -5.96 -21.30
N PRO A 289 4.30 -4.70 -21.12
CA PRO A 289 2.88 -4.33 -21.11
C PRO A 289 2.23 -4.82 -22.40
N THR A 290 1.28 -5.75 -22.27
CA THR A 290 0.64 -6.40 -23.40
C THR A 290 -0.85 -6.43 -23.14
N GLY A 291 -1.64 -5.73 -23.94
CA GLY A 291 -3.10 -5.75 -23.83
C GLY A 291 -3.67 -7.16 -23.99
N LEU A 292 -4.86 -7.40 -23.43
CA LEU A 292 -5.53 -8.68 -23.55
C LEU A 292 -5.77 -9.05 -25.02
N ASP A 293 -5.29 -10.23 -25.44
CA ASP A 293 -5.61 -10.79 -26.75
C ASP A 293 -7.00 -11.41 -26.72
N CYS A 294 -7.98 -10.64 -27.19
CA CYS A 294 -9.38 -11.06 -27.20
C CYS A 294 -9.81 -11.77 -28.49
N GLY A 295 -8.88 -11.95 -29.44
CA GLY A 295 -9.18 -12.49 -30.77
C GLY A 295 -10.15 -11.60 -31.56
N THR A 296 -10.08 -11.66 -32.90
CA THR A 296 -11.06 -10.98 -33.75
C THR A 296 -12.29 -11.86 -33.93
N GLY A 297 -13.23 -11.82 -32.97
CA GLY A 297 -14.65 -12.17 -33.12
C GLY A 297 -15.04 -13.56 -33.65
N GLY A 298 -15.58 -14.40 -32.76
CA GLY A 298 -16.37 -15.57 -33.12
C GLY A 298 -16.86 -16.29 -31.86
N ASP A 299 -18.06 -15.91 -31.42
CA ASP A 299 -18.96 -16.64 -30.52
C ASP A 299 -18.30 -17.34 -29.30
N GLY A 300 -18.17 -16.59 -28.21
CA GLY A 300 -18.27 -17.05 -26.82
C GLY A 300 -17.60 -18.37 -26.46
N GLN A 301 -16.29 -18.33 -26.21
CA GLN A 301 -15.62 -18.92 -25.04
C GLN A 301 -14.14 -18.51 -25.09
N ALA A 302 -13.83 -17.29 -24.65
CA ALA A 302 -12.44 -16.97 -24.31
C ALA A 302 -12.15 -17.67 -22.99
N THR A 303 -11.26 -18.66 -23.00
CA THR A 303 -10.83 -19.37 -21.81
C THR A 303 -9.99 -18.41 -20.96
N ASN A 304 -10.63 -17.76 -19.98
CA ASN A 304 -9.90 -17.38 -18.77
C ASN A 304 -9.28 -18.68 -18.22
N GLY A 305 -7.97 -18.67 -18.01
CA GLY A 305 -7.22 -19.83 -17.54
C GLY A 305 -7.63 -20.24 -16.13
N THR A 306 -8.76 -20.91 -16.00
CA THR A 306 -9.04 -21.81 -14.90
C THR A 306 -8.64 -23.20 -15.36
N GLY A 307 -7.63 -23.77 -14.69
CA GLY A 307 -7.22 -25.15 -14.95
C GLY A 307 -8.36 -26.09 -14.59
N ASP A 308 -9.08 -26.59 -15.60
CA ASP A 308 -10.04 -27.67 -15.40
C ASP A 308 -9.37 -29.02 -15.63
N ALA A 309 -9.29 -29.80 -14.55
CA ALA A 309 -8.89 -31.19 -14.54
C ALA A 309 -10.01 -32.03 -15.12
N SER A 310 -10.00 -32.25 -16.44
CA SER A 310 -10.89 -33.22 -17.06
C SER A 310 -10.19 -34.55 -17.32
N SER A 311 -10.89 -35.61 -16.94
CA SER A 311 -10.44 -36.99 -16.86
C SER A 311 -10.67 -37.68 -18.21
N ASP A 312 -9.60 -37.85 -18.98
CA ASP A 312 -9.65 -38.68 -20.18
C ASP A 312 -9.58 -40.16 -19.81
N ALA A 313 -10.75 -40.79 -19.75
CA ALA A 313 -10.89 -42.22 -19.98
C ALA A 313 -10.86 -42.49 -21.49
N PRO A 314 -9.97 -43.36 -22.02
CA PRO A 314 -10.06 -43.75 -23.41
C PRO A 314 -11.10 -44.85 -23.57
N GLY A 315 -12.07 -44.56 -24.44
CA GLY A 315 -13.06 -45.50 -24.94
C GLY A 315 -12.43 -46.60 -25.78
N ASP A 316 -12.89 -47.81 -25.47
CA ASP A 316 -12.76 -49.08 -26.16
C ASP A 316 -12.97 -48.97 -27.69
N SER A 317 -11.97 -49.45 -28.46
CA SER A 317 -12.24 -50.18 -29.70
C SER A 317 -11.07 -51.10 -30.09
N GLY A 318 -11.33 -52.40 -30.04
CA GLY A 318 -11.11 -53.26 -31.21
C GLY A 318 -9.79 -54.04 -31.30
N ALA A 319 -9.79 -55.20 -30.65
CA ALA A 319 -9.28 -56.49 -31.16
C ALA A 319 -7.79 -56.60 -31.58
N GLY A 320 -6.97 -57.01 -30.62
CA GLY A 320 -5.73 -57.74 -30.89
C GLY A 320 -5.99 -59.18 -31.37
N THR A 321 -5.23 -59.60 -32.38
CA THR A 321 -4.94 -61.00 -32.65
C THR A 321 -3.73 -61.38 -31.79
N GLY A 322 -3.84 -62.50 -31.08
CA GLY A 322 -2.89 -62.90 -30.05
C GLY A 322 -1.59 -63.48 -30.60
N GLU A 323 -0.55 -63.40 -29.79
CA GLU A 323 0.41 -64.49 -29.64
C GLU A 323 1.06 -64.38 -28.25
N GLU A 324 1.09 -65.51 -27.55
CA GLU A 324 1.69 -65.72 -26.24
C GLU A 324 3.22 -65.65 -26.32
N THR A 325 3.87 -65.16 -25.27
CA THR A 325 5.09 -65.80 -24.74
C THR A 325 5.34 -65.30 -23.31
N GLU A 326 5.43 -66.28 -22.40
CA GLU A 326 5.92 -66.15 -21.03
C GLU A 326 7.45 -66.00 -21.04
N ASP A 327 8.03 -65.17 -20.17
CA ASP A 327 9.14 -65.62 -19.32
C ASP A 327 9.39 -64.68 -18.13
N ALA A 328 9.99 -65.25 -17.09
CA ALA A 328 9.93 -64.92 -15.69
C ALA A 328 10.99 -63.92 -15.19
N GLY A 329 10.66 -63.32 -14.05
CA GLY A 329 11.52 -63.39 -12.85
C GLY A 329 12.42 -62.20 -12.55
N GLY A 330 12.37 -61.74 -11.29
CA GLY A 330 13.47 -60.95 -10.72
C GLY A 330 13.09 -60.02 -9.58
N SER A 331 13.03 -60.57 -8.38
CA SER A 331 12.89 -59.86 -7.09
C SER A 331 14.15 -59.07 -6.70
N GLY A 332 13.93 -57.89 -6.12
CA GLY A 332 14.71 -57.36 -4.98
C GLY A 332 15.98 -56.56 -5.31
N ASP A 333 16.09 -55.33 -4.84
CA ASP A 333 16.75 -55.00 -3.55
C ASP A 333 16.90 -53.48 -3.41
N ALA A 334 16.78 -53.03 -2.17
CA ALA A 334 16.97 -51.65 -1.76
C ALA A 334 18.47 -51.33 -1.67
N GLY A 335 18.88 -50.21 -2.27
CA GLY A 335 20.26 -49.73 -2.19
C GLY A 335 20.31 -48.21 -2.18
N VAL A 336 20.41 -47.64 -0.98
CA VAL A 336 20.78 -46.23 -0.75
C VAL A 336 22.29 -46.11 -0.95
N ALA A 337 22.73 -45.35 -1.95
CA ALA A 337 24.01 -44.62 -1.94
C ALA A 337 24.03 -43.59 -3.08
N GLY A 338 24.36 -42.35 -2.74
CA GLY A 338 24.49 -41.25 -3.69
C GLY A 338 25.62 -41.43 -4.69
N ALA A 339 25.39 -40.92 -5.89
CA ALA A 339 26.41 -40.45 -6.80
C ALA A 339 25.81 -39.33 -7.66
N SER A 340 26.57 -38.26 -7.76
CA SER A 340 26.45 -37.18 -8.73
C SER A 340 26.10 -37.68 -10.14
N GLY A 341 24.94 -37.28 -10.64
CA GLY A 341 24.59 -37.30 -12.05
C GLY A 341 24.18 -35.88 -12.44
N ALA A 342 25.04 -35.20 -13.18
CA ALA A 342 24.62 -34.06 -13.98
C ALA A 342 23.72 -34.64 -15.08
N GLU A 343 22.42 -34.49 -14.90
CA GLU A 343 21.45 -34.70 -15.97
C GLU A 343 21.11 -33.31 -16.52
N ASP A 344 21.51 -33.11 -17.77
CA ASP A 344 21.03 -32.07 -18.67
C ASP A 344 19.49 -32.01 -18.60
N GLN A 345 18.97 -31.07 -17.81
CA GLN A 345 17.60 -30.61 -17.99
C GLN A 345 17.64 -29.58 -19.10
N ALA A 346 17.28 -30.05 -20.30
CA ALA A 346 16.84 -29.20 -21.40
C ALA A 346 15.87 -28.16 -20.83
N GLY A 347 16.17 -26.88 -21.09
CA GLY A 347 15.43 -25.74 -20.56
C GLY A 347 13.93 -25.88 -20.82
N GLY A 348 13.17 -26.05 -19.74
CA GLY A 348 11.79 -25.63 -19.71
C GLY A 348 11.80 -24.10 -19.72
N GLU A 349 11.12 -23.49 -20.68
CA GLU A 349 10.77 -22.07 -20.56
C GLU A 349 10.05 -21.90 -19.23
N GLU A 350 10.64 -21.11 -18.33
CA GLU A 350 10.05 -20.81 -17.05
C GLU A 350 8.69 -20.15 -17.31
N GLN A 351 7.61 -20.82 -16.91
CA GLN A 351 6.26 -20.32 -17.15
C GLN A 351 6.08 -19.03 -16.36
N VAL A 352 5.78 -17.95 -17.07
CA VAL A 352 5.43 -16.67 -16.48
C VAL A 352 4.22 -16.87 -15.55
N PRO A 353 4.32 -16.49 -14.26
CA PRO A 353 3.20 -16.61 -13.35
C PRO A 353 1.97 -15.81 -13.82
N ALA A 354 0.76 -16.36 -13.64
CA ALA A 354 -0.47 -15.74 -14.15
C ALA A 354 -0.70 -14.31 -13.63
N HIS A 355 -0.36 -14.02 -12.38
CA HIS A 355 -0.45 -12.67 -11.81
C HIS A 355 0.45 -11.66 -12.54
N VAL A 356 1.64 -12.07 -13.02
CA VAL A 356 2.52 -11.19 -13.80
C VAL A 356 1.91 -10.88 -15.17
N THR A 357 1.27 -11.86 -15.81
CA THR A 357 0.53 -11.65 -17.07
C THR A 357 -0.69 -10.72 -16.85
N SER A 358 -1.41 -10.91 -15.75
CA SER A 358 -2.50 -10.02 -15.32
C SER A 358 -2.02 -8.58 -15.11
N ALA A 359 -0.86 -8.40 -14.46
CA ALA A 359 -0.21 -7.10 -14.28
C ALA A 359 0.18 -6.46 -15.62
N ALA A 360 0.71 -7.24 -16.56
CA ALA A 360 1.10 -6.74 -17.89
C ALA A 360 -0.11 -6.27 -18.72
N ALA A 361 -1.25 -6.96 -18.61
CA ALA A 361 -2.51 -6.54 -19.23
C ALA A 361 -3.05 -5.24 -18.63
N GLY A 362 -3.05 -5.14 -17.29
CA GLY A 362 -3.42 -3.90 -16.61
C GLY A 362 -2.47 -2.75 -16.93
N ALA A 363 -1.17 -3.00 -16.99
CA ALA A 363 -0.17 -1.99 -17.30
C ALA A 363 -0.33 -1.43 -18.73
N ALA A 364 -0.71 -2.27 -19.69
CA ALA A 364 -1.02 -1.81 -21.05
C ALA A 364 -2.24 -0.88 -21.06
N GLN A 365 -3.32 -1.29 -20.41
CA GLN A 365 -4.53 -0.48 -20.28
C GLN A 365 -4.26 0.84 -19.55
N LEU A 366 -3.50 0.80 -18.46
CA LEU A 366 -3.12 1.98 -17.68
C LEU A 366 -2.25 2.94 -18.50
N ALA A 367 -1.31 2.42 -19.30
CA ALA A 367 -0.48 3.25 -20.18
C ALA A 367 -1.33 3.99 -21.23
N ASP A 368 -2.31 3.32 -21.84
CA ASP A 368 -3.24 3.95 -22.78
C ASP A 368 -4.08 5.03 -22.08
N ARG A 369 -4.62 4.74 -20.89
CA ARG A 369 -5.38 5.72 -20.08
C ARG A 369 -4.57 6.96 -19.70
N LEU A 370 -3.32 6.77 -19.29
CA LEU A 370 -2.42 7.88 -18.99
C LEU A 370 -2.10 8.70 -20.24
N ALA A 371 -1.91 8.06 -21.39
CA ALA A 371 -1.67 8.76 -22.66
C ALA A 371 -2.89 9.59 -23.09
N GLU A 372 -4.11 9.04 -22.96
CA GLU A 372 -5.37 9.75 -23.22
C GLU A 372 -5.56 10.95 -22.29
N GLY A 373 -5.21 10.79 -21.01
CA GLY A 373 -5.23 11.86 -20.00
C GLY A 373 -4.09 12.87 -20.14
N GLY A 374 -3.18 12.74 -21.11
CA GLY A 374 -2.05 13.67 -21.26
C GLY A 374 -1.01 13.53 -20.12
N GLY A 375 -0.77 12.31 -19.66
CA GLY A 375 0.18 11.96 -18.62
C GLY A 375 -0.40 11.89 -17.21
N HIS A 376 -1.72 11.90 -17.03
CA HIS A 376 -2.30 11.77 -15.69
C HIS A 376 -3.66 11.08 -15.71
N LEU A 377 -4.01 10.52 -14.57
CA LEU A 377 -5.34 10.00 -14.30
C LEU A 377 -6.26 11.12 -13.83
N VAL A 378 -7.56 10.95 -14.03
CA VAL A 378 -8.58 11.91 -13.62
C VAL A 378 -9.50 11.27 -12.59
N SER A 379 -9.88 12.02 -11.55
CA SER A 379 -10.83 11.51 -10.56
C SER A 379 -12.22 11.46 -11.16
N ALA A 380 -12.72 10.26 -11.44
CA ALA A 380 -14.12 10.02 -11.72
C ALA A 380 -14.91 10.08 -10.39
N LEU A 381 -15.31 11.26 -9.93
CA LEU A 381 -16.24 11.37 -8.79
C LEU A 381 -17.67 11.06 -9.28
N PRO A 382 -18.30 9.94 -8.87
CA PRO A 382 -19.71 9.72 -9.13
C PRO A 382 -20.51 10.81 -8.41
N GLY A 383 -21.39 11.52 -9.11
CA GLY A 383 -22.26 12.55 -8.52
C GLY A 383 -21.70 13.98 -8.47
N ALA A 384 -20.48 14.24 -8.97
CA ALA A 384 -19.96 15.62 -9.07
C ALA A 384 -20.79 16.53 -10.03
N GLY A 385 -21.64 15.94 -10.87
CA GLY A 385 -22.60 16.63 -11.74
C GLY A 385 -24.04 16.69 -11.19
N GLU A 386 -24.35 16.01 -10.09
CA GLU A 386 -25.70 16.00 -9.49
C GLU A 386 -25.83 17.10 -8.42
N GLY A 387 -25.76 18.37 -8.85
CA GLY A 387 -26.00 19.49 -7.93
C GLY A 387 -25.62 20.86 -8.47
N THR A 388 -24.76 20.92 -9.49
CA THR A 388 -24.46 22.16 -10.19
C THR A 388 -25.45 22.33 -11.34
N ALA A 389 -26.17 23.45 -11.33
CA ALA A 389 -27.06 23.82 -12.41
C ALA A 389 -26.25 23.98 -13.72
N GLY A 390 -26.24 22.94 -14.57
CA GLY A 390 -25.96 23.03 -15.99
C GLY A 390 -24.48 23.12 -16.43
N GLY A 391 -23.53 22.57 -15.67
CA GLY A 391 -22.16 22.38 -16.14
C GLY A 391 -21.67 20.97 -15.85
N GLU A 392 -21.08 20.31 -16.85
CA GLU A 392 -20.34 19.05 -16.64
C GLU A 392 -19.36 19.23 -15.46
N PRO A 393 -19.28 18.29 -14.51
CA PRO A 393 -18.26 18.36 -13.47
C PRO A 393 -16.89 18.46 -14.13
N ALA A 394 -16.10 19.47 -13.74
CA ALA A 394 -14.77 19.62 -14.26
C ALA A 394 -13.93 18.42 -13.78
N GLU A 395 -13.53 17.55 -14.71
CA GLU A 395 -12.55 16.49 -14.47
C GLU A 395 -11.35 17.09 -13.74
N GLN A 396 -11.04 16.56 -12.56
CA GLN A 396 -9.89 17.01 -11.77
C GLN A 396 -8.78 15.97 -11.90
N PRO A 397 -7.52 16.40 -12.04
CA PRO A 397 -6.40 15.48 -12.00
C PRO A 397 -6.33 14.70 -10.69
N ASP A 398 -6.16 13.39 -10.79
CA ASP A 398 -5.90 12.52 -9.64
C ASP A 398 -4.39 12.34 -9.45
N PHE A 399 -3.78 13.26 -8.70
CA PHE A 399 -2.35 13.24 -8.41
C PHE A 399 -1.91 11.98 -7.67
N ASN A 400 -2.73 11.47 -6.75
CA ASN A 400 -2.37 10.32 -5.94
C ASN A 400 -2.34 9.05 -6.80
N SER A 401 -3.41 8.80 -7.57
CA SER A 401 -3.45 7.67 -8.48
C SER A 401 -2.38 7.79 -9.56
N THR A 402 -2.10 9.01 -10.06
CA THR A 402 -1.00 9.23 -11.03
C THR A 402 0.38 8.91 -10.43
N ALA A 403 0.66 9.33 -9.18
CA ALA A 403 1.91 8.98 -8.50
C ALA A 403 2.04 7.47 -8.27
N LYS A 404 0.96 6.79 -7.85
CA LYS A 404 0.96 5.34 -7.68
C LYS A 404 1.04 4.58 -9.01
N ALA A 405 0.50 5.14 -10.10
CA ALA A 405 0.67 4.60 -11.45
C ALA A 405 2.14 4.61 -11.88
N VAL A 406 2.88 5.69 -11.58
CA VAL A 406 4.34 5.74 -11.80
C VAL A 406 5.04 4.62 -11.01
N ILE A 407 4.70 4.43 -9.74
CA ILE A 407 5.28 3.36 -8.90
C ILE A 407 4.95 1.97 -9.46
N ALA A 408 3.69 1.72 -9.84
CA ALA A 408 3.23 0.43 -10.38
C ALA A 408 3.89 0.09 -11.72
N LEU A 409 4.01 1.06 -12.62
CA LEU A 409 4.68 0.89 -13.90
C LEU A 409 6.19 0.71 -13.73
N ALA A 410 6.81 1.42 -12.78
CA ALA A 410 8.23 1.23 -12.44
C ALA A 410 8.48 -0.18 -11.88
N ALA A 411 7.60 -0.71 -11.03
CA ALA A 411 7.68 -2.09 -10.52
C ALA A 411 7.68 -3.14 -11.64
N GLY A 412 6.94 -2.89 -12.72
CA GLY A 412 6.96 -3.74 -13.91
C GLY A 412 8.15 -3.52 -14.84
N GLY A 413 8.97 -2.48 -14.63
CA GLY A 413 10.06 -2.10 -15.53
C GLY A 413 9.59 -1.34 -16.78
N ASN A 414 8.40 -0.76 -16.75
CA ASN A 414 7.72 -0.18 -17.91
C ASN A 414 8.14 1.28 -18.15
N GLU A 415 9.42 1.51 -18.42
CA GLU A 415 10.02 2.84 -18.52
C GLU A 415 9.27 3.80 -19.45
N GLU A 416 8.97 3.37 -20.67
CA GLU A 416 8.26 4.21 -21.65
C GLU A 416 6.87 4.64 -21.13
N ALA A 417 6.22 3.82 -20.31
CA ALA A 417 4.88 4.09 -19.80
C ALA A 417 4.87 5.06 -18.61
N TRP A 418 5.89 5.07 -17.74
CA TRP A 418 5.91 5.93 -16.56
C TRP A 418 6.58 7.30 -16.77
N GLN A 419 7.39 7.47 -17.81
CA GLN A 419 8.12 8.73 -18.07
C GLN A 419 7.19 9.94 -18.23
N GLY A 420 6.15 9.83 -19.06
CA GLY A 420 5.18 10.90 -19.28
C GLY A 420 4.46 11.30 -17.99
N PRO A 421 3.88 10.35 -17.24
CA PRO A 421 3.25 10.63 -15.95
C PRO A 421 4.16 11.21 -14.88
N LEU A 422 5.40 10.73 -14.78
CA LEU A 422 6.38 11.30 -13.87
C LEU A 422 6.69 12.76 -14.24
N GLN A 423 6.89 13.05 -15.53
CA GLN A 423 7.12 14.41 -15.99
C GLN A 423 5.93 15.32 -15.70
N TRP A 424 4.71 14.81 -15.89
CA TRP A 424 3.49 15.56 -15.56
C TRP A 424 3.43 15.88 -14.05
N LEU A 425 3.77 14.94 -13.17
CA LEU A 425 3.84 15.19 -11.72
C LEU A 425 4.90 16.25 -11.38
N ILE A 426 6.10 16.15 -11.98
CA ILE A 426 7.18 17.13 -11.79
C ILE A 426 6.68 18.55 -12.11
N GLU A 427 5.92 18.71 -13.18
CA GLU A 427 5.40 20.01 -13.63
C GLU A 427 4.18 20.50 -12.84
N ASN A 428 3.33 19.59 -12.35
CA ASN A 428 1.99 19.94 -11.87
C ASN A 428 1.74 19.68 -10.38
N HIS A 429 2.61 18.96 -9.66
CA HIS A 429 2.38 18.56 -8.26
C HIS A 429 2.01 19.74 -7.34
N ALA A 430 2.55 20.93 -7.60
CA ALA A 430 2.26 22.13 -6.82
C ALA A 430 0.78 22.58 -6.89
N SER A 431 0.02 22.10 -7.87
CA SER A 431 -1.43 22.34 -7.99
C SER A 431 -2.29 21.32 -7.24
N TRP A 432 -1.70 20.25 -6.70
CA TRP A 432 -2.40 19.32 -5.82
C TRP A 432 -2.78 20.05 -4.52
N ALA A 433 -4.09 20.19 -4.30
CA ALA A 433 -4.63 20.84 -3.11
C ALA A 433 -4.01 20.28 -1.82
N ASP A 434 -3.51 21.19 -0.98
CA ASP A 434 -2.90 20.92 0.33
C ASP A 434 -1.73 19.92 0.34
N TYR A 435 -1.14 19.57 -0.82
CA TYR A 435 -0.11 18.52 -0.90
C TYR A 435 1.06 18.79 0.05
N ALA A 436 1.52 20.05 0.12
CA ALA A 436 2.66 20.43 0.95
C ALA A 436 2.40 20.26 2.45
N ALA A 437 1.13 20.21 2.88
CA ALA A 437 0.71 19.97 4.26
C ALA A 437 0.32 18.51 4.53
N ASN A 438 0.29 17.66 3.51
CA ASN A 438 -0.18 16.28 3.58
C ASN A 438 1.02 15.30 3.47
N PRO A 439 1.40 14.62 4.56
CA PRO A 439 2.54 13.70 4.56
C PRO A 439 2.41 12.54 3.57
N SER A 440 1.20 12.00 3.37
CA SER A 440 0.97 10.94 2.39
C SER A 440 1.17 11.45 0.97
N ALA A 441 0.70 12.66 0.67
CA ALA A 441 0.86 13.27 -0.65
C ALA A 441 2.34 13.54 -0.98
N VAL A 442 3.09 14.12 -0.03
CA VAL A 442 4.53 14.32 -0.22
C VAL A 442 5.26 12.97 -0.27
N GLY A 443 4.93 12.04 0.63
CA GLY A 443 5.57 10.75 0.73
C GLY A 443 5.38 9.88 -0.51
N VAL A 444 4.19 9.85 -1.12
CA VAL A 444 3.97 9.09 -2.36
C VAL A 444 4.72 9.70 -3.55
N LEU A 445 4.90 11.03 -3.60
CA LEU A 445 5.76 11.67 -4.61
C LEU A 445 7.23 11.32 -4.41
N VAL A 446 7.70 11.25 -3.16
CA VAL A 446 9.06 10.77 -2.84
C VAL A 446 9.25 9.31 -3.28
N LEU A 447 8.24 8.46 -3.05
CA LEU A 447 8.28 7.05 -3.46
C LEU A 447 8.23 6.89 -4.98
N ALA A 448 7.46 7.71 -5.69
CA ALA A 448 7.44 7.73 -7.15
C ALA A 448 8.79 8.19 -7.74
N ALA A 449 9.40 9.23 -7.17
CA ALA A 449 10.74 9.67 -7.54
C ALA A 449 11.78 8.56 -7.27
N HIS A 450 11.72 7.93 -6.09
CA HIS A 450 12.61 6.82 -5.73
C HIS A 450 12.48 5.64 -6.71
N ALA A 451 11.26 5.17 -6.98
CA ALA A 451 10.99 4.03 -7.87
C ALA A 451 11.51 4.23 -9.30
N THR A 452 11.67 5.48 -9.73
CA THR A 452 12.13 5.86 -11.07
C THR A 452 13.58 6.37 -11.10
N GLY A 453 14.27 6.35 -9.97
CA GLY A 453 15.64 6.84 -9.83
C GLY A 453 15.80 8.37 -9.94
N VAL A 454 14.70 9.13 -9.93
CA VAL A 454 14.72 10.59 -9.90
C VAL A 454 14.97 11.10 -8.49
N SER A 455 15.77 12.15 -8.36
CA SER A 455 16.06 12.76 -7.06
C SER A 455 14.82 13.45 -6.48
N PRO A 456 14.33 13.06 -5.28
CA PRO A 456 13.23 13.76 -4.62
C PRO A 456 13.65 15.13 -4.04
N GLY A 457 14.94 15.46 -4.02
CA GLY A 457 15.46 16.76 -3.56
C GLY A 457 15.33 17.89 -4.60
N ASP A 458 15.04 17.57 -5.85
CA ASP A 458 14.73 18.54 -6.92
C ASP A 458 13.64 17.99 -7.83
N PHE A 459 12.41 18.03 -7.33
CA PHE A 459 11.22 17.60 -8.04
C PHE A 459 10.48 18.81 -8.60
N GLY A 460 10.88 19.25 -9.79
CA GLY A 460 10.31 20.45 -10.43
C GLY A 460 10.64 21.74 -9.67
N GLY A 461 11.81 21.80 -9.03
CA GLY A 461 12.21 22.91 -8.17
C GLY A 461 11.74 22.81 -6.71
N THR A 462 11.03 21.73 -6.34
CA THR A 462 10.61 21.45 -4.96
C THR A 462 11.52 20.39 -4.33
N ASP A 463 12.04 20.67 -3.13
CA ASP A 463 12.69 19.65 -2.29
C ASP A 463 11.61 18.91 -1.49
N LEU A 464 11.14 17.78 -2.02
CA LEU A 464 10.08 16.98 -1.38
C LEU A 464 10.54 16.39 -0.03
N LEU A 465 11.83 16.14 0.13
CA LEU A 465 12.37 15.59 1.37
C LEU A 465 12.39 16.64 2.48
N ALA A 466 12.85 17.85 2.17
CA ALA A 466 12.74 18.97 3.10
C ALA A 466 11.28 19.27 3.44
N GLN A 467 10.37 19.18 2.46
CA GLN A 467 8.94 19.36 2.68
C GLN A 467 8.37 18.28 3.62
N LEU A 468 8.68 17.00 3.39
CA LEU A 468 8.22 15.90 4.24
C LEU A 468 8.76 16.03 5.67
N ASN A 469 10.07 16.30 5.80
CA ASN A 469 10.74 16.46 7.09
C ASN A 469 10.20 17.66 7.89
N ALA A 470 9.65 18.67 7.23
CA ALA A 470 8.99 19.80 7.90
C ALA A 470 7.61 19.44 8.48
N LEU A 471 7.03 18.28 8.11
CA LEU A 471 5.71 17.83 8.55
C LEU A 471 5.74 16.94 9.78
N GLY A 472 6.90 16.47 10.23
CA GLY A 472 7.02 15.57 11.37
C GLY A 472 8.33 15.74 12.14
N PRO A 473 8.63 14.82 13.06
CA PRO A 473 9.91 14.79 13.75
C PRO A 473 11.09 14.72 12.78
N ALA A 474 12.18 15.41 13.12
CA ALA A 474 13.37 15.42 12.29
C ALA A 474 14.05 14.05 12.31
N PRO A 475 14.37 13.46 11.15
CA PRO A 475 15.09 12.18 11.10
C PRO A 475 16.52 12.32 11.64
N ASP A 476 17.09 11.21 12.10
CA ASP A 476 18.49 11.16 12.55
C ASP A 476 19.43 11.19 11.32
N GLY A 477 20.19 12.28 11.17
CA GLY A 477 21.30 12.40 10.22
C GLY A 477 20.90 12.64 8.75
N GLY A 478 21.48 13.67 8.15
CA GLY A 478 21.20 14.11 6.78
C GLY A 478 21.62 13.11 5.69
N ALA A 479 21.02 13.32 4.50
CA ALA A 479 21.33 12.66 3.24
C ALA A 479 22.77 12.13 3.16
N ALA A 480 22.90 10.81 2.98
CA ALA A 480 24.18 10.18 2.71
C ALA A 480 24.70 10.62 1.33
N ASN A 481 25.23 11.84 1.23
CA ASN A 481 26.11 12.22 0.14
C ASN A 481 27.49 11.62 0.40
N GLY A 482 27.90 10.76 -0.53
CA GLY A 482 29.25 10.23 -0.61
C GLY A 482 30.30 11.30 -0.90
N ASP A 483 31.54 10.85 -0.74
CA ASP A 483 32.81 11.47 -1.09
C ASP A 483 33.35 12.59 -0.17
N ALA A 484 34.13 12.15 0.82
CA ALA A 484 35.46 12.73 1.00
C ALA A 484 36.49 11.60 1.16
N ALA A 485 37.39 11.55 0.17
CA ALA A 485 38.47 10.61 0.00
C ALA A 485 39.44 10.57 1.20
N GLY A 486 40.06 9.41 1.36
CA GLY A 486 41.15 9.18 2.31
C GLY A 486 42.33 10.12 2.06
N GLY A 487 42.88 10.61 3.17
CA GLY A 487 44.18 11.26 3.24
C GLY A 487 44.86 10.75 4.51
N ASP A 488 45.80 9.82 4.32
CA ASP A 488 46.64 9.27 5.38
C ASP A 488 47.56 10.39 5.91
N GLY A 489 47.58 10.58 7.22
CA GLY A 489 48.42 11.57 7.90
C GLY A 489 48.47 11.34 9.40
N GLU A 490 49.43 10.53 9.83
CA GLU A 490 49.83 10.29 11.22
C GLU A 490 50.02 11.60 12.03
N GLY A 491 49.51 11.64 13.28
CA GLY A 491 49.79 12.76 14.20
C GLY A 491 48.90 12.81 15.46
N ASP A 492 49.34 12.10 16.51
CA ASP A 492 49.15 12.32 17.95
C ASP A 492 48.26 13.48 18.47
N GLY A 493 47.28 13.15 19.32
CA GLY A 493 46.76 14.07 20.36
C GLY A 493 45.24 14.05 20.60
N GLU A 494 44.86 13.53 21.77
CA GLU A 494 43.75 13.94 22.67
C GLU A 494 42.37 14.33 22.09
N GLY A 495 41.33 13.61 22.54
CA GLY A 495 39.94 13.87 22.17
C GLY A 495 39.36 15.18 22.70
N LEU A 496 38.21 15.55 22.09
CA LEU A 496 37.19 16.56 22.46
C LEU A 496 36.91 17.54 21.30
N ALA A 497 35.79 17.37 20.60
CA ALA A 497 35.18 18.43 19.80
C ALA A 497 33.66 18.21 19.61
N ILE A 498 32.94 18.23 20.73
CA ILE A 498 31.61 18.85 20.79
C ILE A 498 31.87 20.38 20.80
N LEU A 499 31.06 21.17 20.08
CA LEU A 499 30.91 22.65 20.12
C LEU A 499 31.56 23.48 18.99
N LEU A 500 30.88 23.60 17.84
CA LEU A 500 31.10 24.69 16.86
C LEU A 500 29.96 25.73 16.78
N TRP A 501 29.03 25.77 17.74
CA TRP A 501 27.96 26.80 17.78
C TRP A 501 28.21 27.96 18.76
N VAL A 502 29.28 27.94 19.58
CA VAL A 502 29.50 28.97 20.61
C VAL A 502 30.32 30.19 20.14
N VAL A 503 30.93 30.16 18.95
CA VAL A 503 31.76 31.29 18.47
C VAL A 503 30.96 32.34 17.67
N GLY A 504 29.74 32.03 17.21
CA GLY A 504 28.92 32.94 16.40
C GLY A 504 28.18 34.06 17.16
N VAL A 505 27.92 33.91 18.45
CA VAL A 505 27.13 34.89 19.24
C VAL A 505 28.03 35.85 20.06
N GLY A 506 29.33 35.59 20.15
CA GLY A 506 30.30 36.43 20.87
C GLY A 506 30.81 37.67 20.12
N LEU A 507 30.63 37.77 18.78
CA LEU A 507 31.23 38.84 17.97
C LEU A 507 30.30 40.04 17.67
N VAL A 508 29.04 40.02 18.13
CA VAL A 508 28.11 41.15 17.91
C VAL A 508 27.86 41.98 19.18
N VAL A 509 28.24 41.48 20.36
CA VAL A 509 28.13 42.24 21.63
C VAL A 509 29.44 42.96 22.02
N GLY A 510 30.56 42.68 21.34
CA GLY A 510 31.88 43.30 21.62
C GLY A 510 32.15 44.67 20.97
N ILE A 511 31.36 45.10 19.98
CA ILE A 511 31.62 46.35 19.23
C ILE A 511 30.92 47.59 19.85
N GLY A 512 29.96 47.40 20.78
CA GLY A 512 29.23 48.48 21.43
C GLY A 512 29.94 49.15 22.63
N ILE A 513 30.89 48.49 23.28
CA ILE A 513 31.52 48.98 24.53
C ILE A 513 32.91 49.63 24.28
N GLY A 514 33.54 49.39 23.12
CA GLY A 514 34.82 50.01 22.75
C GLY A 514 34.73 51.47 22.24
N GLY A 515 33.54 51.93 21.84
CA GLY A 515 33.34 53.27 21.25
C GLY A 515 33.23 54.43 22.25
N LEU A 516 32.95 54.17 23.53
CA LEU A 516 32.64 55.24 24.50
C LEU A 516 33.78 55.64 25.44
N LEU A 517 34.98 55.06 25.31
CA LEU A 517 36.17 55.43 26.11
C LEU A 517 37.27 56.16 25.30
N SER A 518 37.11 56.34 23.98
CA SER A 518 38.13 56.98 23.12
C SER A 518 37.83 58.45 22.74
N THR A 519 36.84 59.12 23.36
CA THR A 519 36.52 60.54 23.09
C THR A 519 36.75 61.49 24.27
N ARG A 520 37.26 61.01 25.43
CA ARG A 520 37.61 61.88 26.58
C ARG A 520 39.10 62.19 26.77
N ARG A 521 40.00 61.75 25.88
CA ARG A 521 41.45 62.08 25.94
C ARG A 521 41.97 63.11 24.93
N LYS A 522 41.12 63.68 24.07
CA LYS A 522 41.49 64.75 23.10
C LYS A 522 40.92 66.15 23.41
N ARG A 523 40.72 66.47 24.70
CA ARG A 523 40.56 67.87 25.16
C ARG A 523 41.43 68.11 26.39
N LYS A 524 42.75 68.13 26.20
CA LYS A 524 43.79 68.74 27.07
C LYS A 524 45.13 68.68 26.33
N ALA A 525 45.23 69.40 25.21
CA ALA A 525 46.48 69.83 24.58
C ALA A 525 46.15 70.85 23.47
N SER A 526 45.68 72.03 23.88
CA SER A 526 45.83 73.36 23.27
C SER A 526 44.99 74.33 24.07
#